data_AF-A0AAV5EFG9-F1
#
_entry.id   AF-A0AAV5EFG9-F1
#
_cell.length_a   1.000
_cell.length_b   1.000
_cell.length_c   1.000
_cell.angle_alpha   90.00
_cell.angle_beta   90.00
_cell.angle_gamma   90.00
#
_symmetry.space_group_name_H-M   'P 1'
#
loop_
_entity.id
_entity.type
_entity.pdbx_description
1 polymer ?
#
loop_
_entity_poly.entity_id
_entity_poly.type
_entity_poly.pdbx_seq_one_letter_code
_entity_poly.pdbx_strand_id
1 'polypeptide(L)'
;MQEVATGTTEQLKLQPVYAYGVGGVFSVYYLTDHEEIKDKTRMYAFIFLALMVLSFLLNIGQHYSLGAMGEYLTKRIREQMLAKILTFEIEWFDRDDNSSGAICSRLAKDANIVRPLVGDRMSLVIQTVSVMCIAFTMGLVIAWRLALVTIAMQPLICACLYGRRVLLKSMSARSIQAQSESSKLAADAVSNLRTITAFSSQDRILRLFDQAQEGPRKEATRIF
;
A
#
# COMPACT_ATOMS: atom_id res chain seq x y z
N MET A 1 8.69 -14.33 -4.26
CA MET A 1 7.44 -13.53 -4.27
C MET A 1 7.46 -12.43 -3.20
N GLN A 2 7.88 -12.72 -1.96
CA GLN A 2 7.87 -11.74 -0.85
C GLN A 2 8.97 -10.65 -0.95
N GLU A 3 10.14 -10.97 -1.51
CA GLU A 3 11.24 -10.02 -1.80
C GLU A 3 10.92 -9.03 -2.94
N VAL A 4 10.22 -9.49 -3.98
CA VAL A 4 9.81 -8.61 -5.11
C VAL A 4 8.73 -7.61 -4.67
N ALA A 5 7.90 -7.98 -3.70
CA ALA A 5 6.91 -7.09 -3.09
C ALA A 5 7.55 -6.04 -2.18
N THR A 6 8.65 -6.37 -1.49
CA THR A 6 9.37 -5.40 -0.64
C THR A 6 10.13 -4.38 -1.48
N GLY A 7 10.82 -4.83 -2.54
CA GLY A 7 11.52 -3.92 -3.46
C GLY A 7 10.59 -2.94 -4.19
N THR A 8 9.37 -3.36 -4.57
CA THR A 8 8.38 -2.46 -5.17
C THR A 8 7.78 -1.47 -4.17
N THR A 9 7.66 -1.83 -2.90
CA THR A 9 7.20 -0.89 -1.85
C THR A 9 8.26 0.17 -1.51
N GLU A 10 9.55 -0.16 -1.57
CA GLU A 10 10.63 0.83 -1.38
C GLU A 10 10.72 1.79 -2.57
N GLN A 11 10.55 1.28 -3.79
CA GLN A 11 10.48 2.12 -5.00
C GLN A 11 9.29 3.09 -4.97
N LEU A 12 8.14 2.68 -4.45
CA LEU A 12 6.99 3.56 -4.25
C LEU A 12 7.23 4.64 -3.18
N LYS A 13 8.06 4.35 -2.16
CA LYS A 13 8.43 5.32 -1.11
C LYS A 13 9.35 6.43 -1.67
N LEU A 14 10.20 6.13 -2.65
CA LEU A 14 11.12 7.11 -3.26
C LEU A 14 10.46 8.07 -4.26
N GLN A 15 9.43 7.61 -4.99
CA GLN A 15 8.75 8.42 -6.02
C GLN A 15 8.22 9.79 -5.53
N PRO A 16 7.50 9.91 -4.40
CA PRO A 16 7.01 11.20 -3.93
C PRO A 16 8.13 12.13 -3.45
N VAL A 17 9.21 11.59 -2.89
CA VAL A 17 10.39 12.37 -2.47
C VAL A 17 11.12 12.94 -3.69
N TYR A 18 11.29 12.13 -4.75
CA TYR A 18 11.92 12.55 -6.00
C TYR A 18 11.08 13.60 -6.74
N ALA A 19 9.77 13.40 -6.84
CA ALA A 19 8.85 14.36 -7.46
C ALA A 19 8.86 15.71 -6.73
N TYR A 20 8.95 15.71 -5.39
CA TYR A 20 9.04 16.92 -4.58
C TYR A 20 10.38 17.66 -4.80
N GLY A 21 11.51 16.93 -4.85
CA GLY A 21 12.82 17.52 -5.13
C GLY A 21 12.88 18.20 -6.50
N VAL A 22 12.31 17.57 -7.52
CA VAL A 22 12.24 18.12 -8.88
C VAL A 22 11.28 19.32 -8.96
N GLY A 23 10.14 19.27 -8.26
CA GLY A 23 9.18 20.39 -8.17
C GLY A 23 9.76 21.65 -7.53
N GLY A 24 10.62 21.49 -6.51
CA GLY A 24 11.36 22.59 -5.90
C GLY A 24 12.34 23.27 -6.86
N VAL A 25 13.06 22.49 -7.67
CA VAL A 25 14.01 22.99 -8.68
C VAL A 25 13.29 23.75 -9.80
N PHE A 26 12.12 23.28 -10.23
CA PHE A 26 11.32 23.97 -11.26
C PHE A 26 10.77 25.33 -10.80
N SER A 27 10.43 25.47 -9.51
CA SER A 27 9.95 26.76 -8.98
C SER A 27 11.06 27.82 -8.93
N VAL A 28 12.31 27.41 -8.73
CA VAL A 28 13.47 28.32 -8.71
C VAL A 28 13.81 28.82 -10.12
N TYR A 29 13.49 28.03 -11.14
CA TYR A 29 13.84 28.35 -12.53
C TYR A 29 12.92 29.39 -13.20
N TYR A 30 11.81 29.79 -12.56
CA TYR A 30 10.75 30.60 -13.20
C TYR A 30 10.67 32.08 -12.77
N LEU A 31 11.59 32.59 -11.94
CA LEU A 31 11.67 34.04 -11.68
C LEU A 31 12.72 34.71 -12.59
N THR A 32 12.23 35.42 -13.60
CA THR A 32 13.01 36.16 -14.59
C THR A 32 12.64 37.65 -14.57
N ASP A 33 13.27 38.45 -13.69
CA ASP A 33 13.43 39.92 -13.82
C ASP A 33 14.49 40.43 -12.81
N HIS A 34 15.24 41.52 -13.06
CA HIS A 34 16.64 41.63 -12.53
C HIS A 34 16.98 42.64 -11.40
N GLU A 35 16.17 43.67 -11.09
CA GLU A 35 16.58 44.71 -10.09
C GLU A 35 15.64 44.84 -8.88
N GLU A 36 14.31 44.98 -9.05
CA GLU A 36 13.34 44.99 -7.94
C GLU A 36 13.09 43.58 -7.36
N ILE A 37 13.48 42.58 -8.15
CA ILE A 37 13.52 41.16 -7.77
C ILE A 37 14.59 40.90 -6.72
N LYS A 38 15.73 41.59 -6.69
CA LYS A 38 16.81 41.24 -5.75
C LYS A 38 16.38 41.36 -4.28
N ASP A 39 15.63 42.41 -3.93
CA ASP A 39 15.24 42.64 -2.54
C ASP A 39 14.04 41.80 -2.11
N LYS A 40 13.04 41.64 -2.99
CA LYS A 40 11.92 40.71 -2.78
C LYS A 40 12.38 39.25 -2.80
N THR A 41 13.30 38.88 -3.67
CA THR A 41 13.90 37.54 -3.76
C THR A 41 14.74 37.25 -2.55
N ARG A 42 15.44 38.23 -1.95
CA ARG A 42 16.15 38.01 -0.69
C ARG A 42 15.18 37.68 0.44
N MET A 43 14.06 38.38 0.56
CA MET A 43 13.00 38.07 1.52
C MET A 43 12.35 36.69 1.25
N TYR A 44 12.03 36.37 0.00
CA TYR A 44 11.49 35.06 -0.38
C TYR A 44 12.51 33.93 -0.19
N ALA A 45 13.79 34.18 -0.42
CA ALA A 45 14.88 33.23 -0.19
C ALA A 45 15.05 32.93 1.30
N PHE A 46 14.94 33.94 2.17
CA PHE A 46 14.94 33.72 3.62
C PHE A 46 13.71 32.93 4.10
N ILE A 47 12.52 33.24 3.57
CA ILE A 47 11.31 32.47 3.86
C ILE A 47 11.47 31.02 3.38
N PHE A 48 11.99 30.82 2.17
CA PHE A 48 12.23 29.50 1.60
C PHE A 48 13.27 28.70 2.41
N LEU A 49 14.34 29.35 2.83
CA LEU A 49 15.40 28.74 3.65
C LEU A 49 14.86 28.37 5.05
N ALA A 50 14.07 29.23 5.68
CA ALA A 50 13.39 28.92 6.93
C ALA A 50 12.42 27.74 6.77
N LEU A 51 11.67 27.68 5.66
CA LEU A 51 10.74 26.60 5.36
C LEU A 51 11.46 25.27 5.07
N MET A 52 12.63 25.33 4.42
CA MET A 52 13.49 24.17 4.18
C MET A 52 14.07 23.62 5.48
N VAL A 53 14.59 24.49 6.36
CA VAL A 53 15.09 24.11 7.69
C VAL A 53 13.96 23.53 8.54
N LEU A 54 12.79 24.16 8.55
CA LEU A 54 11.61 23.65 9.26
C LEU A 54 11.17 22.28 8.72
N SER A 55 11.15 22.10 7.40
CA SER A 55 10.81 20.82 6.77
C SER A 55 11.81 19.73 7.09
N PHE A 56 13.10 20.06 7.13
CA PHE A 56 14.16 19.13 7.53
C PHE A 56 14.01 18.70 8.99
N LEU A 57 13.73 19.64 9.90
CA LEU A 57 13.48 19.35 11.31
C LEU A 57 12.22 18.50 11.53
N LEU A 58 11.12 18.81 10.82
CA LEU A 58 9.89 18.02 10.89
C LEU A 58 10.11 16.60 10.35
N ASN A 59 10.88 16.45 9.27
CA ASN A 59 11.20 15.14 8.72
C ASN A 59 12.04 14.31 9.70
N ILE A 60 13.10 14.90 10.29
CA ILE A 60 13.93 14.23 11.29
C ILE A 60 13.11 13.84 12.53
N GLY A 61 12.28 14.77 13.04
CA GLY A 61 11.45 14.56 14.22
C GLY A 61 10.38 13.50 13.99
N GLN A 62 9.82 13.46 12.79
CA GLN A 62 8.88 12.44 12.38
C GLN A 62 9.54 11.06 12.34
N HIS A 63 10.69 10.91 11.67
CA HIS A 63 11.41 9.63 11.62
C HIS A 63 11.79 9.13 13.02
N TYR A 64 12.21 10.03 13.90
CA TYR A 64 12.58 9.70 15.28
C TYR A 64 11.37 9.29 16.13
N SER A 65 10.29 10.07 16.08
CA SER A 65 9.06 9.81 16.85
C SER A 65 8.39 8.50 16.42
N LEU A 66 8.43 8.19 15.12
CA LEU A 66 7.89 6.94 14.58
C LEU A 66 8.71 5.72 14.99
N GLY A 67 10.03 5.84 15.02
CA GLY A 67 10.90 4.80 15.57
C GLY A 67 10.50 4.50 17.02
N ALA A 68 10.47 5.54 17.86
CA ALA A 68 10.12 5.41 19.27
C ALA A 68 8.70 4.87 19.50
N MET A 69 7.72 5.37 18.75
CA MET A 69 6.32 4.94 18.85
C MET A 69 6.13 3.49 18.36
N GLY A 70 6.86 3.06 17.34
CA GLY A 70 6.87 1.68 16.86
C GLY A 70 7.45 0.69 17.88
N GLU A 71 8.50 1.09 18.61
CA GLU A 71 9.04 0.30 19.71
C GLU A 71 8.05 0.17 20.88
N TYR A 72 7.45 1.30 21.29
CA TYR A 72 6.46 1.32 22.37
C TYR A 72 5.23 0.48 22.06
N LEU A 73 4.71 0.58 20.83
CA LEU A 73 3.55 -0.20 20.40
C LEU A 73 3.86 -1.70 20.41
N THR A 74 5.03 -2.10 19.91
CA THR A 74 5.46 -3.51 19.91
C THR A 74 5.55 -4.06 21.32
N LYS A 75 6.12 -3.29 22.25
CA LYS A 75 6.23 -3.66 23.67
C LYS A 75 4.84 -3.87 24.28
N ARG A 76 3.92 -2.93 24.08
CA ARG A 76 2.56 -3.01 24.61
C ARG A 76 1.78 -4.21 24.07
N ILE A 77 1.91 -4.52 22.78
CA ILE A 77 1.26 -5.68 22.17
C ILE A 77 1.80 -6.98 22.79
N ARG A 78 3.13 -7.11 22.96
CA ARG A 78 3.73 -8.28 23.60
C ARG A 78 3.25 -8.48 25.03
N GLU A 79 3.21 -7.41 25.83
CA GLU A 79 2.73 -7.46 27.21
C GLU A 79 1.26 -7.87 27.29
N GLN A 80 0.38 -7.27 26.46
CA GLN A 80 -1.04 -7.61 26.45
C GLN A 80 -1.31 -9.04 25.96
N MET A 81 -0.60 -9.50 24.93
CA MET A 81 -0.74 -10.86 24.43
C MET A 81 -0.28 -11.88 25.47
N LEU A 82 0.87 -11.65 26.13
CA LEU A 82 1.36 -12.53 27.19
C LEU A 82 0.38 -12.59 28.38
N ALA A 83 -0.16 -11.44 28.81
CA ALA A 83 -1.16 -11.38 29.88
C ALA A 83 -2.45 -12.15 29.53
N LYS A 84 -2.90 -12.05 28.28
CA LYS A 84 -4.06 -12.81 27.75
C LYS A 84 -3.79 -14.32 27.68
N ILE A 85 -2.58 -14.71 27.29
CA ILE A 85 -2.20 -16.13 27.19
C ILE A 85 -2.18 -16.77 28.58
N LEU A 86 -1.66 -16.07 29.59
CA LEU A 86 -1.60 -16.54 30.98
C LEU A 86 -2.96 -16.70 31.66
N THR A 87 -4.04 -16.16 31.07
CA THR A 87 -5.41 -16.30 31.60
C THR A 87 -6.20 -17.47 31.01
N PHE A 88 -5.63 -18.21 30.06
CA PHE A 88 -6.28 -19.41 29.51
C PHE A 88 -6.24 -20.60 30.49
N GLU A 89 -7.26 -21.43 30.38
CA GLU A 89 -7.40 -22.68 31.12
C GLU A 89 -6.34 -23.72 30.73
N ILE A 90 -5.96 -24.58 31.68
CA ILE A 90 -4.88 -25.57 31.51
C ILE A 90 -5.20 -26.58 30.40
N GLU A 91 -6.47 -26.92 30.20
CA GLU A 91 -6.93 -27.80 29.10
C GLU A 91 -6.58 -27.23 27.71
N TRP A 92 -6.52 -25.90 27.57
CA TRP A 92 -6.16 -25.26 26.32
C TRP A 92 -4.67 -25.46 25.96
N PHE A 93 -3.81 -25.56 26.98
CA PHE A 93 -2.36 -25.82 26.82
C PHE A 93 -2.03 -27.30 26.58
N ASP A 94 -2.95 -28.20 26.87
CA ASP A 94 -2.77 -29.66 26.74
C ASP A 94 -3.02 -30.16 25.30
N ARG A 95 -3.54 -29.30 24.41
CA ARG A 95 -3.63 -29.59 22.97
C ARG A 95 -2.23 -29.57 22.34
N ASP A 96 -1.91 -30.59 21.53
CA ASP A 96 -0.64 -30.71 20.80
C ASP A 96 -0.30 -29.46 19.95
N ASP A 97 -1.32 -28.79 19.40
CA ASP A 97 -1.16 -27.55 18.61
C ASP A 97 -0.75 -26.32 19.44
N ASN A 98 -0.93 -26.36 20.76
CA ASN A 98 -0.77 -25.24 21.71
C ASN A 98 0.37 -25.47 22.70
N SER A 99 1.38 -26.26 22.32
CA SER A 99 2.60 -26.39 23.12
C SER A 99 3.20 -25.00 23.44
N SER A 100 3.73 -24.84 24.66
CA SER A 100 4.31 -23.58 25.15
C SER A 100 5.36 -22.98 24.19
N GLY A 101 6.16 -23.83 23.54
CA GLY A 101 7.14 -23.43 22.52
C GLY A 101 6.49 -22.97 21.21
N ALA A 102 5.40 -23.62 20.77
CA ALA A 102 4.67 -23.25 19.57
C ALA A 102 3.94 -21.90 19.74
N ILE A 103 3.36 -21.65 20.92
CA ILE A 103 2.73 -20.36 21.25
C ILE A 103 3.78 -19.25 21.30
N CYS A 104 4.93 -19.47 21.95
CA CYS A 104 6.00 -18.48 22.02
C CYS A 104 6.55 -18.13 20.63
N SER A 105 6.73 -19.14 19.77
CA SER A 105 7.15 -18.96 18.37
C SER A 105 6.10 -18.20 17.55
N ARG A 106 4.81 -18.56 17.66
CA ARG A 106 3.70 -17.83 17.02
C ARG A 106 3.62 -16.39 17.50
N LEU A 107 3.72 -16.16 18.81
CA LEU A 107 3.68 -14.83 19.41
C LEU A 107 4.83 -13.95 18.92
N ALA A 108 6.04 -14.50 18.85
CA ALA A 108 7.20 -13.80 18.31
C ALA A 108 7.03 -13.48 16.81
N LYS A 109 6.47 -14.42 16.04
CA LYS A 109 6.23 -14.28 14.61
C LYS A 109 5.14 -13.25 14.32
N ASP A 110 4.01 -13.32 15.02
CA ASP A 110 2.89 -12.39 14.87
C ASP A 110 3.27 -10.98 15.32
N ALA A 111 4.00 -10.84 16.44
CA ALA A 111 4.52 -9.54 16.87
C ALA A 111 5.51 -8.93 15.84
N ASN A 112 6.35 -9.75 15.21
CA ASN A 112 7.26 -9.31 14.15
C ASN A 112 6.54 -8.95 12.84
N ILE A 113 5.35 -9.49 12.57
CA ILE A 113 4.53 -9.10 11.41
C ILE A 113 3.83 -7.78 11.69
N VAL A 114 3.31 -7.57 12.91
CA VAL A 114 2.55 -6.36 13.27
C VAL A 114 3.44 -5.12 13.35
N ARG A 115 4.70 -5.26 13.81
CA ARG A 115 5.65 -4.15 13.96
C ARG A 115 5.89 -3.35 12.66
N PRO A 116 6.29 -3.96 11.54
CA PRO A 116 6.42 -3.25 10.27
C PRO A 116 5.05 -2.87 9.70
N LEU A 117 3.99 -3.67 9.89
CA LEU A 117 2.68 -3.33 9.35
C LEU A 117 2.13 -2.03 9.92
N VAL A 118 2.24 -1.83 11.24
CA VAL A 118 1.75 -0.62 11.89
C VAL A 118 2.77 0.51 11.78
N GLY A 119 4.06 0.22 11.98
CA GLY A 119 5.14 1.20 11.88
C GLY A 119 5.22 1.83 10.49
N ASP A 120 5.29 1.03 9.43
CA ASP A 120 5.43 1.54 8.06
C ASP A 120 4.16 2.23 7.57
N ARG A 121 2.97 1.70 7.88
CA ARG A 121 1.71 2.33 7.48
C ARG A 121 1.54 3.69 8.14
N MET A 122 1.79 3.78 9.45
CA MET A 122 1.68 5.05 10.18
C MET A 122 2.77 6.03 9.72
N SER A 123 3.98 5.53 9.48
CA SER A 123 5.07 6.33 8.92
C SER A 123 4.70 6.94 7.58
N LEU A 124 4.14 6.14 6.67
CA LEU A 124 3.74 6.57 5.35
C LEU A 124 2.60 7.59 5.42
N VAL A 125 1.61 7.40 6.28
CA VAL A 125 0.51 8.36 6.47
C VAL A 125 1.03 9.71 6.97
N ILE A 126 1.85 9.71 8.02
CA ILE A 126 2.39 10.95 8.58
C ILE A 126 3.28 11.64 7.55
N GLN A 127 4.08 10.87 6.78
CA GLN A 127 4.96 11.43 5.75
C GLN A 127 4.14 12.08 4.64
N THR A 128 3.06 11.43 4.22
CA THR A 128 2.17 11.96 3.18
C THR A 128 1.50 13.26 3.64
N VAL A 129 1.06 13.33 4.91
CA VAL A 129 0.47 14.54 5.48
C VAL A 129 1.50 15.66 5.58
N SER A 130 2.71 15.38 6.06
CA SER A 130 3.80 16.35 6.14
C SER A 130 4.12 16.94 4.76
N VAL A 131 4.32 16.09 3.75
CA VAL A 131 4.59 16.52 2.37
C VAL A 131 3.42 17.32 1.80
N MET A 132 2.18 16.93 2.08
CA MET A 132 0.99 17.66 1.62
C MET A 132 0.91 19.07 2.24
N CYS A 133 1.19 19.22 3.54
CA CYS A 133 1.25 20.53 4.19
C CYS A 133 2.35 21.41 3.61
N ILE A 134 3.53 20.86 3.33
CA ILE A 134 4.64 21.61 2.74
C ILE A 134 4.29 22.04 1.30
N ALA A 135 3.77 21.14 0.48
CA ALA A 135 3.36 21.47 -0.89
C ALA A 135 2.25 22.55 -0.91
N PHE A 136 1.31 22.48 0.03
CA PHE A 136 0.23 23.46 0.15
C PHE A 136 0.75 24.85 0.57
N THR A 137 1.60 24.90 1.59
CA THR A 137 2.22 26.15 2.06
C THR A 137 3.10 26.78 0.99
N MET A 138 3.92 25.97 0.30
CA MET A 138 4.79 26.42 -0.78
C MET A 138 3.97 26.95 -1.97
N GLY A 139 2.92 26.24 -2.39
CA GLY A 139 2.02 26.69 -3.45
C GLY A 139 1.34 28.03 -3.14
N LEU A 140 0.87 28.22 -1.91
CA LEU A 140 0.24 29.47 -1.48
C LEU A 140 1.20 30.66 -1.50
N VAL A 141 2.47 30.45 -1.14
CA VAL A 141 3.49 31.49 -1.06
C VAL A 141 3.98 31.96 -2.44
N ILE A 142 4.11 31.05 -3.41
CA ILE A 142 4.67 31.37 -4.73
C ILE A 142 3.63 32.05 -5.64
N ALA A 143 2.42 31.48 -5.73
CA ALA A 143 1.34 32.05 -6.52
C ALA A 143 -0.02 31.45 -6.13
N TRP A 144 -0.81 32.21 -5.35
CA TRP A 144 -2.12 31.78 -4.87
C TRP A 144 -3.10 31.37 -5.99
N ARG A 145 -2.97 31.95 -7.19
CA ARG A 145 -3.79 31.62 -8.37
C ARG A 145 -3.44 30.27 -9.00
N LEU A 146 -2.15 29.93 -9.10
CA LEU A 146 -1.70 28.64 -9.65
C LEU A 146 -1.94 27.51 -8.63
N ALA A 147 -1.76 27.79 -7.34
CA ALA A 147 -2.05 26.85 -6.26
C ALA A 147 -3.53 26.43 -6.24
N LEU A 148 -4.47 27.38 -6.35
CA LEU A 148 -5.91 27.08 -6.38
C LEU A 148 -6.29 26.13 -7.53
N VAL A 149 -5.70 26.32 -8.72
CA VAL A 149 -5.98 25.46 -9.89
C VAL A 149 -5.46 24.04 -9.66
N THR A 150 -4.25 23.89 -9.09
CA THR A 150 -3.68 22.55 -8.80
C THR A 150 -4.45 21.83 -7.69
N ILE A 151 -4.89 22.54 -6.65
CA ILE A 151 -5.74 22.00 -5.59
C ILE A 151 -7.08 21.52 -6.15
N ALA A 152 -7.67 22.26 -7.10
CA ALA A 152 -8.92 21.86 -7.75
C ALA A 152 -8.77 20.63 -8.67
N MET A 153 -7.59 20.43 -9.27
CA MET A 153 -7.30 19.25 -10.09
C MET A 153 -7.07 17.97 -9.27
N GLN A 154 -6.51 18.10 -8.05
CA GLN A 154 -6.21 16.95 -7.19
C GLN A 154 -7.42 16.03 -6.89
N PRO A 155 -8.61 16.52 -6.49
CA PRO A 155 -9.77 15.66 -6.25
C PRO A 155 -10.28 14.99 -7.53
N LEU A 156 -10.14 15.63 -8.70
CA LEU A 156 -10.52 15.05 -10.00
C LEU A 156 -9.66 13.81 -10.31
N ILE A 157 -8.34 13.93 -10.10
CA ILE A 157 -7.40 12.83 -10.29
C ILE A 157 -7.67 11.71 -9.28
N CYS A 158 -7.89 12.06 -8.00
CA CYS A 158 -8.24 11.08 -6.97
C CYS A 158 -9.54 10.33 -7.29
N ALA A 159 -10.57 11.02 -7.78
CA ALA A 159 -11.83 10.40 -8.18
C ALA A 159 -11.63 9.44 -9.37
N CYS A 160 -10.84 9.83 -10.36
CA CYS A 160 -10.50 8.98 -11.50
C CYS A 160 -9.72 7.72 -11.07
N LEU A 161 -8.73 7.87 -10.19
CA LEU A 161 -7.96 6.75 -9.64
C LEU A 161 -8.83 5.83 -8.78
N TYR A 162 -9.73 6.37 -7.98
CA TYR A 162 -10.68 5.60 -7.18
C TYR A 162 -11.62 4.80 -8.08
N GLY A 163 -12.19 5.44 -9.10
CA GLY A 163 -13.03 4.77 -10.10
C GLY A 163 -12.30 3.61 -10.78
N ARG A 164 -11.06 3.85 -11.25
CA ARG A 164 -10.21 2.80 -11.83
C ARG A 164 -9.96 1.64 -10.86
N ARG A 165 -9.66 1.93 -9.58
CA ARG A 165 -9.44 0.88 -8.57
C ARG A 165 -10.69 0.04 -8.30
N VAL A 166 -11.86 0.67 -8.19
CA VAL A 166 -13.13 -0.03 -7.97
C VAL A 166 -13.46 -0.94 -9.16
N LEU A 167 -13.28 -0.42 -10.39
CA LEU A 167 -13.43 -1.20 -11.63
C LEU A 167 -12.50 -2.41 -11.66
N LEU A 168 -11.20 -2.19 -11.45
CA LEU A 168 -10.21 -3.27 -11.43
C LEU A 168 -10.49 -4.32 -10.35
N LYS A 169 -10.92 -3.90 -9.15
CA LYS A 169 -11.29 -4.81 -8.08
C LYS A 169 -12.50 -5.67 -8.43
N SER A 170 -13.53 -5.06 -9.02
CA SER A 170 -14.73 -5.76 -9.49
C SER A 170 -14.41 -6.77 -10.60
N MET A 171 -13.60 -6.36 -11.57
CA MET A 171 -13.16 -7.24 -12.67
C MET A 171 -12.27 -8.38 -12.17
N SER A 172 -11.35 -8.10 -11.26
CA SER A 172 -10.49 -9.12 -10.64
C SER A 172 -11.31 -10.14 -9.86
N ALA A 173 -12.32 -9.72 -9.10
CA ALA A 173 -13.21 -10.63 -8.38
C ALA A 173 -13.99 -11.56 -9.34
N ARG A 174 -14.50 -11.02 -10.46
CA ARG A 174 -15.17 -11.80 -11.50
C ARG A 174 -14.23 -12.81 -12.16
N SER A 175 -13.01 -12.40 -12.49
CA SER A 175 -12.00 -13.28 -13.09
C SER A 175 -11.61 -14.42 -12.14
N ILE A 176 -11.41 -14.13 -10.86
CA ILE A 176 -11.11 -15.16 -9.84
C ILE A 176 -12.28 -16.14 -9.69
N GLN A 177 -13.52 -15.65 -9.70
CA GLN A 177 -14.71 -16.50 -9.61
C GLN A 177 -14.84 -17.44 -10.81
N ALA A 178 -14.70 -16.94 -12.04
CA ALA A 178 -14.74 -17.75 -13.25
C ALA A 178 -13.59 -18.78 -13.32
N GLN A 179 -12.39 -18.41 -12.84
CA GLN A 179 -11.26 -19.32 -12.69
C GLN A 179 -11.53 -20.41 -11.64
N SER A 180 -12.18 -20.06 -10.52
CA SER A 180 -12.58 -21.03 -9.49
C SER A 180 -13.60 -22.04 -10.00
N GLU A 181 -14.57 -21.62 -10.82
CA GLU A 181 -15.58 -22.52 -11.39
C GLU A 181 -14.94 -23.53 -12.35
N SER A 182 -14.05 -23.06 -13.23
CA SER A 182 -13.27 -23.94 -14.11
C SER A 182 -12.42 -24.93 -13.32
N SER A 183 -11.77 -24.46 -12.25
CA SER A 183 -10.90 -25.32 -11.41
C SER A 183 -11.70 -26.37 -10.64
N LYS A 184 -12.91 -26.03 -10.18
CA LYS A 184 -13.83 -27.01 -9.57
C LYS A 184 -14.27 -28.08 -10.57
N LEU A 185 -14.65 -27.69 -11.79
CA LEU A 185 -15.04 -28.64 -12.83
C LEU A 185 -13.90 -29.60 -13.19
N ALA A 186 -12.65 -29.11 -13.25
CA ALA A 186 -11.48 -29.97 -13.44
C ALA A 186 -11.26 -30.91 -12.25
N ALA A 187 -11.40 -30.42 -11.01
CA ALA A 187 -11.26 -31.24 -9.81
C ALA A 187 -12.31 -32.37 -9.76
N ASP A 188 -13.56 -32.06 -10.09
CA ASP A 188 -14.65 -33.05 -10.16
C ASP A 188 -14.41 -34.09 -11.25
N ALA A 189 -13.90 -33.67 -12.41
CA ALA A 189 -13.54 -34.57 -13.51
C ALA A 189 -12.39 -35.51 -13.14
N VAL A 190 -11.36 -35.01 -12.45
CA VAL A 190 -10.22 -35.83 -11.99
C VAL A 190 -10.66 -36.80 -10.89
N SER A 191 -11.50 -36.35 -9.95
CA SER A 191 -12.03 -37.21 -8.88
C SER A 191 -12.91 -38.34 -9.40
N ASN A 192 -13.62 -38.13 -10.51
CA ASN A 192 -14.55 -39.10 -11.11
C ASN A 192 -14.03 -39.71 -12.41
N LEU A 193 -12.72 -39.66 -12.65
CA LEU A 193 -12.09 -40.11 -13.90
C LEU A 193 -12.50 -41.53 -14.27
N ARG A 194 -12.55 -42.44 -13.29
CA ARG A 194 -12.90 -43.87 -13.48
C ARG A 194 -14.33 -44.06 -14.00
N THR A 195 -15.26 -43.23 -13.54
CA THR A 195 -16.66 -43.21 -14.00
C THR A 195 -16.78 -42.62 -15.40
N ILE A 196 -16.05 -41.55 -15.67
CA ILE A 196 -16.05 -40.88 -16.99
C ILE A 196 -15.44 -41.78 -18.07
N THR A 197 -14.37 -42.51 -17.74
CA THR A 197 -13.77 -43.51 -18.64
C THR A 197 -14.70 -44.71 -18.86
N ALA A 198 -15.46 -45.13 -17.84
CA ALA A 198 -16.42 -46.23 -17.96
C ALA A 198 -17.61 -45.87 -18.87
N PHE A 199 -18.03 -44.59 -18.88
CA PHE A 199 -19.08 -44.08 -19.77
C PHE A 199 -18.54 -43.50 -21.10
N SER A 200 -17.24 -43.62 -21.39
CA SER A 200 -16.58 -43.06 -22.58
C SER A 200 -16.96 -41.59 -22.86
N SER A 201 -17.16 -40.78 -21.82
CA SER A 201 -17.72 -39.42 -21.89
C SER A 201 -16.67 -38.31 -21.77
N GLN A 202 -15.41 -38.61 -22.11
CA GLN A 202 -14.27 -37.70 -21.95
C GLN A 202 -14.41 -36.44 -22.81
N ASP A 203 -14.84 -36.59 -24.07
CA ASP A 203 -15.07 -35.46 -24.99
C ASP A 203 -16.12 -34.47 -24.46
N ARG A 204 -17.15 -34.98 -23.76
CA ARG A 204 -18.20 -34.12 -23.18
C ARG A 204 -17.66 -33.27 -22.04
N ILE A 205 -16.82 -33.84 -21.18
CA ILE A 205 -16.18 -33.13 -20.06
C ILE A 205 -15.18 -32.10 -20.59
N LEU A 206 -14.38 -32.46 -21.59
CA LEU A 206 -13.44 -31.53 -22.24
C LEU A 206 -14.14 -30.34 -22.88
N ARG A 207 -15.27 -30.55 -23.56
CA ARG A 207 -16.08 -29.45 -24.12
C ARG A 207 -16.66 -28.54 -23.03
N LEU A 208 -17.13 -29.09 -21.92
CA LEU A 208 -17.63 -28.30 -20.79
C LEU A 208 -16.53 -27.47 -20.14
N PHE A 209 -15.32 -28.02 -20.05
CA PHE A 209 -14.16 -27.30 -19.53
C PHE A 209 -13.68 -26.19 -20.46
N ASP A 210 -13.63 -26.43 -21.77
CA ASP A 210 -13.28 -25.43 -22.77
C ASP A 210 -14.30 -24.27 -22.77
N GLN A 211 -15.59 -24.60 -22.66
CA GLN A 211 -16.67 -23.62 -22.54
C GLN A 211 -16.58 -22.80 -21.24
N ALA A 212 -16.16 -23.42 -20.13
CA ALA A 212 -15.94 -22.72 -18.86
C ALA A 212 -14.72 -21.77 -18.91
N GLN A 213 -13.70 -22.08 -19.72
CA GLN A 213 -12.50 -21.26 -19.89
C GLN A 213 -12.65 -20.09 -20.86
N GLU A 214 -13.64 -20.10 -21.76
CA GLU A 214 -13.87 -18.99 -22.69
C GLU A 214 -14.17 -17.67 -21.98
N GLY A 215 -14.91 -17.71 -20.86
CA GLY A 215 -15.24 -16.54 -20.04
C GLY A 215 -13.98 -15.85 -19.50
N PRO A 216 -13.16 -16.54 -18.66
CA PRO A 216 -11.89 -16.03 -18.16
C PRO A 216 -10.97 -15.51 -19.27
N ARG A 217 -10.90 -16.24 -20.40
CA ARG A 217 -10.05 -15.91 -21.54
C ARG A 217 -10.47 -14.58 -22.20
N LYS A 218 -11.76 -14.37 -22.45
CA LYS A 218 -12.27 -13.09 -23.01
C LYS A 218 -12.09 -11.93 -22.05
N GLU A 219 -12.24 -12.15 -20.75
CA GLU A 219 -12.02 -11.13 -19.73
C GLU A 219 -10.54 -10.73 -19.63
N ALA A 220 -9.62 -11.70 -19.74
CA ALA A 220 -8.18 -11.45 -19.74
C ALA A 220 -7.73 -10.61 -20.94
N THR A 221 -8.25 -10.86 -22.14
CA THR A 221 -7.92 -10.05 -23.34
C THR A 221 -8.49 -8.63 -23.28
N ARG A 222 -9.48 -8.36 -22.41
CA ARG A 222 -10.06 -7.02 -22.24
C ARG A 222 -9.24 -6.13 -21.29
N ILE A 223 -8.33 -6.74 -20.52
CA ILE A 223 -7.51 -6.07 -19.50
C ILE A 223 -6.17 -5.59 -20.09
N PHE A 224 -5.68 -6.23 -21.16
CA PHE A 224 -4.52 -5.81 -21.95
C PHE A 224 -4.94 -4.87 -23.09
#